data_AF-A0A183MMF7-F1
#
_entry.id   AF-A0A183MMF7-F1
#
_cell.length_a   1.000
_cell.length_b   1.000
_cell.length_c   1.000
_cell.angle_alpha   90.00
_cell.angle_beta   90.00
_cell.angle_gamma   90.00
#
_symmetry.space_group_name_H-M   'P 1'
#
loop_
_entity.id
_entity.type
_entity.pdbx_description
1 polymer ?
#
loop_
_entity_poly.entity_id
_entity_poly.type
_entity_poly.pdbx_seq_one_letter_code
_entity_poly.pdbx_strand_id
1 'polypeptide(L)'
;MVIRQNGKAARLNSIPAEALNLLRESNEWTSLPISTVISYISSDDLDVPSEQFVWDACINWVDQSSETRIVYLPQLLSHIRLKYLEKEMLEIQLQENPLIIECKIAQNIIRYFLHNAYNGDDNPSMYVNNLPARLATLKHPTLVVLGGLNTCILNCMQSFSPSRTVWHTCPSMPVDSLAWFSVSVIANTLFVIGGIKAGTLMDSVYAYSPVRSSWSQRKCMPQARARHFSVSVGSRYIFVFGGVTMSINSNHRNHSSDRVIINHLQETNPLSNRRNYVSSRLSAFNPNLPVTELDIPTLNFEKSIIRYDICSDTWANVGETDNPRLESHVVLINESNENASFNLQPSDGIHETDSEQTSLRSDLSDNTSVSENNITNNNSNGTNQTNKTRRRNNSMNVNFERVFVEIGGITETQPHGTDQVAFYRLRPDYTVFCTADYIKLPQQVRYVNCCVHQDTNLVYIFWESTSELSVLDLRRHTLRSLAPLVSSSTSSPNEARIYAGLSWVGEYLYVVGGFSEFVGDDRRPTVPRDDVHCYDPTTNTWSCIKVLNTTVPRAIFGCVCLNM
;
A
#
# COMPACT_ATOMS: atom_id res chain seq x y z
N MET A 1 64.44 2.10 -6.34
CA MET A 1 64.56 1.19 -7.49
C MET A 1 63.47 0.14 -7.37
N VAL A 2 62.74 -0.08 -8.47
CA VAL A 2 61.57 -0.96 -8.68
C VAL A 2 60.20 -0.42 -8.21
N ILE A 3 59.36 -0.29 -9.24
CA ILE A 3 57.96 0.12 -9.37
C ILE A 3 57.10 -1.15 -9.52
N ARG A 4 55.82 -1.13 -9.07
CA ARG A 4 54.62 -1.65 -9.79
C ARG A 4 53.34 -1.22 -9.05
N GLN A 5 52.61 -0.24 -9.60
CA GLN A 5 51.31 -0.33 -10.32
C GLN A 5 50.09 -0.26 -9.36
N ASN A 6 49.41 0.90 -9.21
CA ASN A 6 48.29 1.45 -10.02
C ASN A 6 47.02 0.55 -9.98
N GLY A 7 45.82 1.02 -9.63
CA GLY A 7 45.38 2.38 -9.35
C GLY A 7 43.86 2.53 -9.10
N LYS A 8 43.49 3.81 -8.90
CA LYS A 8 42.15 4.41 -8.74
C LYS A 8 41.51 4.36 -7.34
N ALA A 9 42.21 4.98 -6.39
CA ALA A 9 41.58 5.84 -5.40
C ALA A 9 41.92 7.32 -5.70
N ALA A 10 40.99 8.20 -5.36
CA ALA A 10 41.06 9.67 -5.37
C ALA A 10 40.73 10.38 -6.71
N ARG A 11 39.45 10.74 -6.87
CA ARG A 11 38.95 12.14 -6.89
C ARG A 11 37.50 12.18 -7.37
N LEU A 12 36.58 12.53 -6.47
CA LEU A 12 35.50 13.47 -6.74
C LEU A 12 34.96 13.92 -5.38
N ASN A 13 34.96 15.24 -5.18
CA ASN A 13 34.53 15.90 -3.96
C ASN A 13 33.09 15.48 -3.65
N SER A 14 32.89 14.70 -2.60
CA SER A 14 31.56 14.45 -2.05
C SER A 14 30.97 15.80 -1.65
N ILE A 15 29.98 16.29 -2.39
CA ILE A 15 29.15 17.40 -1.93
C ILE A 15 28.36 16.82 -0.74
N PRO A 16 28.60 17.26 0.51
CA PRO A 16 27.95 16.68 1.67
C PRO A 16 26.47 17.07 1.68
N ALA A 17 25.68 16.42 2.54
CA ALA A 17 24.30 16.77 2.88
C ALA A 17 24.05 18.28 3.20
N GLU A 18 25.11 19.08 3.35
CA GLU A 18 25.11 20.54 3.42
C GLU A 18 24.44 21.23 2.23
N ALA A 19 24.57 20.72 0.99
CA ALA A 19 23.94 21.35 -0.18
C ALA A 19 22.40 21.31 -0.13
N LEU A 20 21.83 20.22 0.40
CA LEU A 20 20.38 20.05 0.56
C LEU A 20 19.84 20.98 1.68
N ASN A 21 20.62 21.16 2.75
CA ASN A 21 20.29 22.11 3.83
C ASN A 21 20.40 23.56 3.36
N LEU A 22 21.44 23.92 2.58
CA LEU A 22 21.59 25.25 1.98
C LEU A 22 20.44 25.58 1.01
N LEU A 23 19.94 24.59 0.27
CA LEU A 23 18.79 24.75 -0.62
C LEU A 23 17.44 24.82 0.14
N ARG A 24 17.32 24.16 1.31
CA ARG A 24 16.07 24.13 2.10
C ARG A 24 15.91 25.31 3.04
N GLU A 25 16.99 25.78 3.66
CA GLU A 25 16.94 26.71 4.80
C GLU A 25 18.19 27.59 4.85
N SER A 26 18.34 28.59 3.96
CA SER A 26 19.01 29.86 4.30
C SER A 26 18.99 30.89 3.18
N ASN A 27 19.03 32.17 3.56
CA ASN A 27 19.41 33.28 2.67
C ASN A 27 20.85 33.14 2.12
N GLU A 28 21.61 32.11 2.54
CA GLU A 28 22.99 31.89 2.12
C GLU A 28 23.07 31.31 0.71
N TRP A 29 22.09 30.52 0.25
CA TRP A 29 22.09 30.05 -1.14
C TRP A 29 22.13 31.22 -2.13
N THR A 30 21.30 32.23 -1.89
CA THR A 30 21.23 33.43 -2.73
C THR A 30 22.48 34.32 -2.65
N SER A 31 23.34 34.14 -1.65
CA SER A 31 24.61 34.87 -1.51
C SER A 31 25.81 34.15 -2.12
N LEU A 32 25.65 32.90 -2.56
CA LEU A 32 26.73 32.12 -3.17
C LEU A 32 27.19 32.70 -4.52
N PRO A 33 28.51 32.65 -4.82
CA PRO A 33 29.03 32.94 -6.16
C PRO A 33 28.50 31.95 -7.21
N ILE A 34 28.35 32.42 -8.45
CA ILE A 34 27.86 31.60 -9.58
C ILE A 34 28.70 30.33 -9.79
N SER A 35 30.02 30.38 -9.60
CA SER A 35 30.90 29.21 -9.72
C SER A 35 30.52 28.10 -8.75
N THR A 36 30.12 28.46 -7.53
CA THR A 36 29.71 27.51 -6.50
C THR A 36 28.33 26.94 -6.81
N VAL A 37 27.38 27.79 -7.22
CA VAL A 37 26.04 27.35 -7.65
C VAL A 37 26.13 26.35 -8.79
N ILE A 38 26.90 26.67 -9.84
CA ILE A 38 27.15 25.76 -10.98
C ILE A 38 27.78 24.46 -10.51
N SER A 39 28.76 24.51 -9.61
CA SER A 39 29.41 23.29 -9.11
C SER A 39 28.41 22.34 -8.44
N TYR A 40 27.44 22.86 -7.68
CA TYR A 40 26.41 22.05 -7.05
C TYR A 40 25.40 21.50 -8.05
N ILE A 41 24.80 22.35 -8.90
CA ILE A 41 23.76 21.90 -9.84
C ILE A 41 24.33 21.03 -10.96
N SER A 42 25.62 21.13 -11.28
CA SER A 42 26.25 20.28 -12.29
C SER A 42 26.41 18.82 -11.82
N SER A 43 26.39 18.56 -10.52
CA SER A 43 26.56 17.22 -9.96
C SER A 43 25.38 16.28 -10.27
N ASP A 44 25.69 15.07 -10.72
CA ASP A 44 24.73 13.95 -10.88
C ASP A 44 24.30 13.35 -9.54
N ASP A 45 25.17 13.46 -8.52
CA ASP A 45 24.95 12.96 -7.17
C ASP A 45 24.30 14.02 -6.24
N LEU A 46 23.86 15.15 -6.80
CA LEU A 46 23.17 16.18 -6.03
C LEU A 46 21.88 15.57 -5.43
N ASP A 47 21.84 15.54 -4.11
CA ASP A 47 20.72 14.99 -3.36
C ASP A 47 19.58 16.01 -3.26
N VAL A 48 18.55 15.87 -4.09
CA VAL A 48 17.40 16.77 -4.16
C VAL A 48 16.12 15.97 -4.40
N PRO A 49 14.96 16.41 -3.89
CA PRO A 49 13.70 15.67 -4.02
C PRO A 49 13.15 15.65 -5.46
N SER A 50 13.51 16.63 -6.30
CA SER A 50 13.09 16.70 -7.70
C SER A 50 13.97 17.67 -8.50
N GLU A 51 13.93 17.57 -9.84
CA GLU A 51 14.53 18.61 -10.69
C GLU A 51 13.82 19.96 -10.55
N GLN A 52 12.52 19.96 -10.21
CA GLN A 52 11.77 21.20 -9.97
C GLN A 52 12.37 21.98 -8.81
N PHE A 53 12.84 21.29 -7.77
CA PHE A 53 13.51 21.94 -6.65
C PHE A 53 14.81 22.64 -7.09
N VAL A 54 15.56 22.04 -8.01
CA VAL A 54 16.78 22.66 -8.57
C VAL A 54 16.44 23.85 -9.46
N TRP A 55 15.36 23.74 -10.24
CA TRP A 55 14.83 24.86 -11.01
C TRP A 55 14.48 26.04 -10.10
N ASP A 56 13.65 25.81 -9.08
CA ASP A 56 13.20 26.85 -8.15
C ASP A 56 14.38 27.53 -7.45
N ALA A 57 15.39 26.76 -7.03
CA ALA A 57 16.61 27.28 -6.44
C ALA A 57 17.44 28.15 -7.41
N CYS A 58 17.50 27.79 -8.69
CA CYS A 58 18.18 28.58 -9.71
C CYS A 58 17.42 29.88 -10.01
N ILE A 59 16.10 29.81 -10.14
CA ILE A 59 15.25 30.99 -10.37
C ILE A 59 15.34 31.95 -9.19
N ASN A 60 15.22 31.46 -7.95
CA ASN A 60 15.35 32.27 -6.75
C ASN A 60 16.75 32.93 -6.64
N TRP A 61 17.81 32.22 -7.01
CA TRP A 61 19.16 32.79 -7.05
C TRP A 61 19.28 33.93 -8.07
N VAL A 62 18.66 33.81 -9.24
CA VAL A 62 18.65 34.90 -10.24
C VAL A 62 17.80 36.06 -9.76
N ASP A 63 16.60 35.79 -9.22
CA ASP A 63 15.63 36.80 -8.79
C ASP A 63 16.20 37.76 -7.74
N GLN A 64 17.02 37.26 -6.81
CA GLN A 64 17.67 38.08 -5.77
C GLN A 64 18.50 39.26 -6.33
N SER A 65 19.01 39.16 -7.57
CA SER A 65 19.71 40.26 -8.24
C SER A 65 19.51 40.20 -9.74
N SER A 66 18.24 40.25 -10.17
CA SER A 66 17.81 40.03 -11.55
C SER A 66 18.60 40.87 -12.58
N GLU A 67 18.87 42.14 -12.30
CA GLU A 67 19.61 43.06 -13.18
C GLU A 67 21.02 42.55 -13.56
N THR A 68 21.71 41.85 -12.65
CA THR A 68 23.08 41.37 -12.87
C THR A 68 23.15 39.87 -13.16
N ARG A 69 22.18 39.10 -12.65
CA ARG A 69 22.23 37.63 -12.68
C ARG A 69 21.48 37.01 -13.84
N ILE A 70 20.58 37.74 -14.50
CA ILE A 70 19.81 37.22 -15.64
C ILE A 70 20.70 36.71 -16.79
N VAL A 71 21.91 37.25 -16.93
CA VAL A 71 22.91 36.82 -17.93
C VAL A 71 23.36 35.37 -17.70
N TYR A 72 23.33 34.87 -16.46
CA TYR A 72 23.73 33.49 -16.12
C TYR A 72 22.58 32.47 -16.26
N LEU A 73 21.34 32.93 -16.45
CA LEU A 73 20.17 32.06 -16.56
C LEU A 73 20.30 30.97 -17.65
N PRO A 74 20.81 31.26 -18.87
CA PRO A 74 21.04 30.21 -19.87
C PRO A 74 22.04 29.15 -19.41
N GLN A 75 23.08 29.56 -18.67
CA GLN A 75 24.09 28.64 -18.15
C GLN A 75 23.50 27.74 -17.06
N LEU A 76 22.69 28.29 -16.16
CA LEU A 76 21.98 27.50 -15.14
C LEU A 76 21.04 26.46 -15.78
N LEU A 77 20.27 26.87 -16.79
CA LEU A 77 19.36 25.99 -17.54
C LEU A 77 20.06 24.82 -18.24
N SER A 78 21.33 24.99 -18.63
CA SER A 78 22.13 23.92 -19.24
C SER A 78 22.54 22.80 -18.27
N HIS A 79 22.42 23.04 -16.96
CA HIS A 79 22.72 22.06 -15.90
C HIS A 79 21.46 21.51 -15.21
N ILE A 80 20.28 22.05 -15.51
CA ILE A 80 18.99 21.51 -15.07
C ILE A 80 18.57 20.40 -16.04
N ARG A 81 18.18 19.23 -15.51
CA ARG A 81 17.74 18.11 -16.37
C ARG A 81 16.28 18.31 -16.76
N LEU A 82 16.05 19.20 -17.74
CA LEU A 82 14.70 19.57 -18.22
C LEU A 82 13.81 18.37 -18.59
N LYS A 83 14.41 17.23 -18.97
CA LYS A 83 13.73 15.95 -19.24
C LYS A 83 12.92 15.41 -18.06
N TYR A 84 13.29 15.73 -16.83
CA TYR A 84 12.60 15.26 -15.63
C TYR A 84 11.78 16.37 -14.95
N LEU A 85 11.49 17.46 -15.67
CA LEU A 85 10.47 18.44 -15.29
C LEU A 85 9.14 18.14 -16.00
N GLU A 86 8.03 18.46 -15.34
CA GLU A 86 6.70 18.32 -15.95
C GLU A 86 6.53 19.28 -17.14
N LYS A 87 5.91 18.81 -18.22
CA LYS A 87 5.69 19.60 -19.44
C LYS A 87 4.90 20.87 -19.15
N GLU A 88 3.80 20.71 -18.42
CA GLU A 88 2.88 21.77 -18.04
C GLU A 88 3.62 22.86 -17.25
N MET A 89 4.53 22.47 -16.37
CA MET A 89 5.35 23.42 -15.61
C MET A 89 6.23 24.27 -16.54
N LEU A 90 6.94 23.66 -17.49
CA LEU A 90 7.77 24.40 -18.45
C LEU A 90 6.95 25.35 -19.34
N GLU A 91 5.75 24.94 -19.74
CA GLU A 91 4.82 25.79 -20.52
C GLU A 91 4.33 26.99 -19.72
N ILE A 92 3.98 26.79 -18.44
CA ILE A 92 3.60 27.87 -17.51
C ILE A 92 4.77 28.83 -17.32
N GLN A 93 6.00 28.34 -17.11
CA GLN A 93 7.18 29.19 -16.95
C GLN A 93 7.46 30.08 -18.17
N LEU A 94 7.17 29.61 -19.39
CA LEU A 94 7.28 30.41 -20.61
C LEU A 94 6.24 31.53 -20.73
N GLN A 95 5.09 31.38 -20.06
CA GLN A 95 3.96 32.31 -20.13
C GLN A 95 3.92 33.30 -18.96
N GLU A 96 4.32 32.86 -17.77
CA GLU A 96 4.08 33.60 -16.53
C GLU A 96 5.35 34.09 -15.82
N ASN A 97 6.53 33.48 -16.03
CA ASN A 97 7.74 33.85 -15.28
C ASN A 97 8.46 35.06 -15.92
N PRO A 98 8.55 36.23 -15.24
CA PRO A 98 9.15 37.44 -15.81
C PRO A 98 10.62 37.26 -16.24
N LEU A 99 11.42 36.52 -15.47
CA LEU A 99 12.84 36.30 -15.75
C LEU A 99 13.05 35.47 -17.03
N ILE A 100 12.18 34.48 -17.26
CA ILE A 100 12.17 33.68 -18.49
C ILE A 100 11.68 34.54 -19.66
N ILE A 101 10.63 35.33 -19.47
CA ILE A 101 10.06 36.20 -20.50
C ILE A 101 11.05 37.30 -20.95
N GLU A 102 11.90 37.79 -20.05
CA GLU A 102 12.93 38.78 -20.37
C GLU A 102 14.14 38.15 -21.08
N CYS A 103 14.53 36.92 -20.73
CA CYS A 103 15.70 36.26 -21.32
C CYS A 103 15.35 35.43 -22.58
N LYS A 104 15.54 36.02 -23.77
CA LYS A 104 15.23 35.34 -25.05
C LYS A 104 15.97 34.02 -25.24
N ILE A 105 17.23 33.94 -24.79
CA ILE A 105 18.05 32.72 -24.89
C ILE A 105 17.43 31.59 -24.04
N ALA A 106 17.03 31.89 -22.80
CA ALA A 106 16.37 30.93 -21.91
C ALA A 106 15.08 30.37 -22.55
N GLN A 107 14.25 31.24 -23.12
CA GLN A 107 13.03 30.78 -23.80
C GLN A 107 13.33 29.88 -24.99
N ASN A 108 14.37 30.20 -25.78
CA ASN A 108 14.75 29.39 -26.93
C ASN A 108 15.21 27.99 -26.48
N ILE A 109 15.96 27.88 -25.37
CA ILE A 109 16.35 26.59 -24.78
C ILE A 109 15.11 25.78 -24.41
N ILE A 110 14.16 26.36 -23.69
CA ILE A 110 12.95 25.65 -23.24
C ILE A 110 12.06 25.26 -24.43
N ARG A 111 11.82 26.18 -25.38
CA ARG A 111 11.02 25.90 -26.58
C ARG A 111 11.65 24.83 -27.46
N TYR A 112 12.97 24.88 -27.65
CA TYR A 112 13.72 23.86 -28.38
C TYR A 112 13.60 22.49 -27.71
N PHE A 113 13.76 22.45 -26.39
CA PHE A 113 13.57 21.22 -25.60
C PHE A 113 12.15 20.67 -25.74
N LEU A 114 11.11 21.50 -25.55
CA LEU A 114 9.70 21.08 -25.68
C LEU A 114 9.37 20.60 -27.10
N HIS A 115 9.89 21.28 -28.13
CA HIS A 115 9.70 20.87 -29.51
C HIS A 115 10.31 19.49 -29.76
N ASN A 116 11.55 19.26 -29.33
CA ASN A 116 12.25 18.02 -29.64
C ASN A 116 11.81 16.84 -28.78
N ALA A 117 11.48 17.07 -27.51
CA ALA A 117 11.03 16.02 -26.60
C ALA A 117 9.66 15.45 -26.98
N TYR A 118 8.79 16.24 -27.65
CA TYR A 118 7.41 15.86 -27.93
C TYR A 118 7.04 15.74 -29.42
N ASN A 119 7.87 16.23 -30.36
CA ASN A 119 7.59 16.14 -31.81
C ASN A 119 8.46 15.12 -32.58
N GLY A 120 9.29 14.31 -31.91
CA GLY A 120 9.76 13.03 -32.45
C GLY A 120 10.80 13.07 -33.57
N ASP A 121 11.84 13.89 -33.46
CA ASP A 121 13.04 13.76 -34.33
C ASP A 121 14.14 12.98 -33.57
N ASP A 122 14.31 11.71 -33.94
CA ASP A 122 15.36 10.79 -33.45
C ASP A 122 16.74 11.18 -34.02
N ASN A 123 17.25 12.36 -33.67
CA ASN A 123 18.62 12.74 -34.03
C ASN A 123 19.52 12.91 -32.78
N PRO A 124 20.31 11.88 -32.41
CA PRO A 124 20.93 11.81 -31.09
C PRO A 124 22.03 12.83 -30.75
N SER A 125 22.50 13.59 -31.75
CA SER A 125 23.81 14.25 -31.70
C SER A 125 23.76 15.78 -31.49
N MET A 126 22.60 16.38 -31.21
CA MET A 126 22.48 17.83 -30.90
C MET A 126 21.61 18.15 -29.68
N TYR A 127 21.45 17.20 -28.76
CA TYR A 127 20.66 17.43 -27.55
C TYR A 127 21.38 18.36 -26.57
N VAL A 128 20.94 19.61 -26.53
CA VAL A 128 21.08 20.44 -25.32
C VAL A 128 20.24 19.73 -24.24
N ASN A 129 20.90 19.17 -23.23
CA ASN A 129 20.33 18.46 -22.06
C ASN A 129 20.07 16.94 -22.19
N ASN A 130 21.00 16.19 -22.81
CA ASN A 130 21.04 14.72 -22.67
C ASN A 130 21.67 14.26 -21.35
N LEU A 131 21.35 14.95 -20.26
CA LEU A 131 21.88 14.65 -18.94
C LEU A 131 21.12 13.43 -18.34
N PRO A 132 21.81 12.44 -17.75
CA PRO A 132 21.16 11.35 -17.06
C PRO A 132 20.33 11.88 -15.88
N ALA A 133 19.30 11.15 -15.45
CA ALA A 133 18.57 11.50 -14.23
C ALA A 133 19.54 11.58 -13.06
N ARG A 134 19.39 12.57 -12.18
CA ARG A 134 20.04 12.47 -10.87
C ARG A 134 19.43 11.27 -10.16
N LEU A 135 20.27 10.39 -9.63
CA LEU A 135 19.78 9.20 -8.94
C LEU A 135 18.81 9.56 -7.80
N ALA A 136 19.05 10.68 -7.11
CA ALA A 136 18.17 11.19 -6.05
C ALA A 136 16.77 11.64 -6.53
N THR A 137 16.62 12.00 -7.82
CA THR A 137 15.35 12.47 -8.41
C THR A 137 14.52 11.37 -9.04
N LEU A 138 15.09 10.16 -9.16
CA LEU A 138 14.32 8.99 -9.55
C LEU A 138 13.43 8.59 -8.38
N LYS A 139 12.16 8.29 -8.66
CA LYS A 139 11.27 7.76 -7.63
C LYS A 139 11.76 6.38 -7.24
N HIS A 140 12.06 6.20 -5.96
CA HIS A 140 12.51 4.91 -5.43
C HIS A 140 11.42 4.27 -4.59
N PRO A 141 11.28 2.93 -4.66
CA PRO A 141 10.50 2.19 -3.67
C PRO A 141 10.99 2.59 -2.27
N THR A 142 10.08 3.18 -1.51
CA THR A 142 10.34 3.78 -0.22
C THR A 142 9.30 3.25 0.74
N LEU A 143 9.77 2.71 1.86
CA LEU A 143 8.91 2.24 2.93
C LEU A 143 8.27 3.44 3.62
N VAL A 144 6.98 3.42 3.85
CA VAL A 144 6.27 4.50 4.54
C VAL A 144 5.49 3.92 5.70
N VAL A 145 5.71 4.51 6.88
CA VAL A 145 4.99 4.20 8.11
C VAL A 145 4.17 5.41 8.54
N LEU A 146 2.92 5.21 8.93
CA LEU A 146 2.02 6.29 9.31
C LEU A 146 1.11 5.94 10.48
N GLY A 147 0.91 6.93 11.35
CA GLY A 147 0.12 6.77 12.57
C GLY A 147 0.74 5.73 13.51
N GLY A 148 -0.09 5.06 14.29
CA GLY A 148 0.37 4.05 15.23
C GLY A 148 0.11 4.40 16.67
N LEU A 149 0.39 3.44 17.54
CA LEU A 149 0.33 3.55 18.97
C LEU A 149 1.74 3.45 19.53
N ASN A 150 2.08 4.44 20.36
CA ASN A 150 3.17 4.39 21.31
C ASN A 150 2.60 4.78 22.69
N THR A 151 3.27 5.64 23.44
CA THR A 151 2.71 6.27 24.66
C THR A 151 1.43 7.06 24.37
N CYS A 152 1.18 7.42 23.11
CA CYS A 152 -0.04 8.01 22.59
C CYS A 152 -0.36 7.51 21.18
N ILE A 153 -1.55 7.84 20.67
CA ILE A 153 -1.91 7.60 19.27
C ILE A 153 -1.24 8.68 18.41
N LEU A 154 -0.42 8.23 17.46
CA LEU A 154 0.38 9.05 16.56
C LEU A 154 -0.42 9.44 15.31
N ASN A 155 -0.12 10.62 14.76
CA ASN A 155 -0.59 11.06 13.44
C ASN A 155 0.56 11.27 12.43
N CYS A 156 1.81 11.13 12.89
CA CYS A 156 3.00 11.38 12.08
C CYS A 156 3.22 10.30 11.03
N MET A 157 3.84 10.71 9.93
CA MET A 157 4.25 9.83 8.84
C MET A 157 5.77 9.94 8.65
N GLN A 158 6.43 8.80 8.46
CA GLN A 158 7.86 8.74 8.17
C GLN A 158 8.09 7.83 6.97
N SER A 159 9.03 8.22 6.11
CA SER A 159 9.49 7.44 4.96
C SER A 159 10.92 6.95 5.18
N PHE A 160 11.20 5.71 4.79
CA PHE A 160 12.50 5.08 4.90
C PHE A 160 12.94 4.57 3.53
N SER A 161 14.05 5.09 3.05
CA SER A 161 14.68 4.62 1.82
C SER A 161 15.79 3.63 2.18
N PRO A 162 15.73 2.36 1.74
CA PRO A 162 16.77 1.37 2.04
C PRO A 162 18.17 1.78 1.61
N SER A 163 18.30 2.52 0.50
CA SER A 163 19.59 3.00 -0.02
C SER A 163 20.25 4.06 0.89
N ARG A 164 19.44 4.80 1.65
CA ARG A 164 19.89 5.90 2.50
C ARG A 164 20.00 5.54 3.98
N THR A 165 19.35 4.44 4.39
CA THR A 165 19.28 3.94 5.77
C THR A 165 18.86 4.98 6.82
N VAL A 166 18.07 5.97 6.38
CA VAL A 166 17.61 7.12 7.17
C VAL A 166 16.09 7.24 7.05
N TRP A 167 15.43 7.57 8.16
CA TRP A 167 14.02 7.98 8.15
C TRP A 167 13.90 9.47 7.89
N HIS A 168 12.96 9.82 7.02
CA HIS A 168 12.56 11.19 6.75
C HIS A 168 11.14 11.42 7.24
N THR A 169 10.90 12.58 7.85
CA THR A 169 9.55 12.98 8.23
C THR A 169 8.78 13.42 7.00
N CYS A 170 7.54 12.95 6.88
CA CYS A 170 6.59 13.39 5.86
C CYS A 170 5.47 14.23 6.51
N PRO A 171 4.66 14.95 5.73
CA PRO A 171 3.48 15.64 6.24
C PRO A 171 2.58 14.69 7.04
N SER A 172 2.29 15.05 8.30
CA SER A 172 1.41 14.27 9.17
C SER A 172 0.00 14.18 8.60
N MET A 173 -0.74 13.12 8.99
CA MET A 173 -2.15 12.98 8.63
C MET A 173 -2.95 14.22 9.06
N PRO A 174 -3.95 14.66 8.28
CA PRO A 174 -4.79 15.81 8.62
C PRO A 174 -5.77 15.55 9.77
N VAL A 175 -5.64 14.40 10.44
CA VAL A 175 -6.48 13.93 11.52
C VAL A 175 -5.61 13.37 12.64
N ASP A 176 -5.80 13.93 13.84
CA ASP A 176 -5.07 13.50 15.03
C ASP A 176 -5.75 12.32 15.72
N SER A 177 -4.93 11.52 16.41
CA SER A 177 -5.36 10.42 17.27
C SER A 177 -6.29 9.40 16.58
N LEU A 178 -6.04 9.12 15.30
CA LEU A 178 -6.76 8.10 14.54
C LEU A 178 -6.05 6.75 14.70
N ALA A 179 -6.79 5.73 15.17
CA ALA A 179 -6.31 4.36 15.28
C ALA A 179 -7.20 3.40 14.48
N TRP A 180 -6.75 2.16 14.26
CA TRP A 180 -7.55 1.10 13.62
C TRP A 180 -8.12 1.45 12.24
N PHE A 181 -7.45 2.36 11.52
CA PHE A 181 -7.72 2.70 10.13
C PHE A 181 -7.07 1.65 9.22
N SER A 182 -7.52 1.56 7.97
CA SER A 182 -6.83 0.79 6.93
C SER A 182 -6.05 1.70 6.00
N VAL A 183 -4.99 1.16 5.38
CA VAL A 183 -4.15 1.88 4.41
C VAL A 183 -4.07 1.09 3.12
N SER A 184 -4.21 1.79 2.00
CA SER A 184 -4.01 1.24 0.66
C SER A 184 -3.18 2.19 -0.20
N VAL A 185 -2.32 1.64 -1.06
CA VAL A 185 -1.62 2.42 -2.08
C VAL A 185 -2.20 2.07 -3.45
N ILE A 186 -2.56 3.09 -4.21
CA ILE A 186 -3.06 2.94 -5.58
C ILE A 186 -2.56 4.10 -6.44
N ALA A 187 -2.05 3.80 -7.63
CA ALA A 187 -1.44 4.78 -8.53
C ALA A 187 -0.44 5.71 -7.80
N ASN A 188 0.41 5.14 -6.95
CA ASN A 188 1.39 5.86 -6.12
C ASN A 188 0.79 6.94 -5.21
N THR A 189 -0.49 6.82 -4.84
CA THR A 189 -1.18 7.67 -3.87
C THR A 189 -1.58 6.80 -2.69
N LEU A 190 -1.27 7.25 -1.49
CA LEU A 190 -1.59 6.54 -0.25
C LEU A 190 -2.96 6.99 0.25
N PHE A 191 -3.82 6.05 0.61
CA PHE A 191 -5.15 6.29 1.16
C PHE A 191 -5.24 5.79 2.60
N VAL A 192 -5.78 6.62 3.48
CA VAL A 192 -6.17 6.28 4.85
C VAL A 192 -7.68 6.26 4.92
N ILE A 193 -8.26 5.13 5.33
CA ILE A 193 -9.70 4.89 5.28
C ILE A 193 -10.21 4.53 6.68
N GLY A 194 -11.22 5.27 7.13
CA GLY A 194 -11.95 5.03 8.37
C GLY A 194 -11.09 5.06 9.63
N GLY A 195 -11.40 4.19 10.59
CA GLY A 195 -10.71 4.08 11.88
C GLY A 195 -11.56 4.55 13.04
N ILE A 196 -10.93 4.75 14.19
CA ILE A 196 -11.56 5.24 15.41
C ILE A 196 -10.80 6.46 15.94
N LYS A 197 -11.54 7.50 16.29
CA LYS A 197 -11.02 8.71 16.91
C LYS A 197 -11.84 9.05 18.14
N ALA A 198 -11.21 9.13 19.30
CA ALA A 198 -11.86 9.45 20.57
C ALA A 198 -13.15 8.64 20.82
N GLY A 199 -13.11 7.32 20.55
CA GLY A 199 -14.25 6.41 20.71
C GLY A 199 -15.28 6.44 19.57
N THR A 200 -15.18 7.37 18.61
CA THR A 200 -16.10 7.48 17.47
C THR A 200 -15.52 6.78 16.25
N LEU A 201 -16.30 5.91 15.61
CA LEU A 201 -15.95 5.32 14.32
C LEU A 201 -15.97 6.40 13.24
N MET A 202 -14.98 6.37 12.35
CA MET A 202 -14.80 7.35 11.30
C MET A 202 -15.17 6.74 9.94
N ASP A 203 -15.78 7.55 9.08
CA ASP A 203 -16.02 7.28 7.66
C ASP A 203 -15.05 8.05 6.75
N SER A 204 -14.21 8.91 7.33
CA SER A 204 -13.31 9.81 6.61
C SER A 204 -12.30 9.05 5.77
N VAL A 205 -12.00 9.61 4.59
CA VAL A 205 -11.00 9.09 3.66
C VAL A 205 -10.02 10.21 3.33
N TYR A 206 -8.74 9.95 3.52
CA TYR A 206 -7.66 10.90 3.20
C TYR A 206 -6.70 10.28 2.20
N ALA A 207 -6.26 11.07 1.22
CA ALA A 207 -5.31 10.67 0.19
C ALA A 207 -4.06 11.55 0.25
N TYR A 208 -2.89 10.93 0.39
CA TYR A 208 -1.59 11.56 0.34
C TYR A 208 -0.95 11.36 -1.03
N SER A 209 -0.57 12.47 -1.66
CA SER A 209 0.22 12.46 -2.88
C SER A 209 1.69 12.68 -2.51
N PRO A 210 2.60 11.71 -2.75
CA PRO A 210 4.03 11.89 -2.54
C PRO A 210 4.61 12.96 -3.47
N VAL A 211 4.06 13.10 -4.68
CA VAL A 211 4.46 14.13 -5.66
C VAL A 211 4.21 15.54 -5.14
N ARG A 212 3.03 15.77 -4.54
CA ARG A 212 2.65 17.09 -4.01
C ARG A 212 3.06 17.28 -2.55
N SER A 213 3.57 16.24 -1.90
CA SER A 213 3.82 16.21 -0.45
C SER A 213 2.63 16.79 0.34
N SER A 214 1.41 16.35 0.00
CA SER A 214 0.20 16.97 0.54
C SER A 214 -0.94 15.97 0.68
N TRP A 215 -1.78 16.20 1.69
CA TRP A 215 -3.00 15.45 1.93
C TRP A 215 -4.22 16.12 1.30
N SER A 216 -5.16 15.30 0.85
CA SER A 216 -6.46 15.72 0.34
C SER A 216 -7.55 14.85 0.96
N GLN A 217 -8.69 15.43 1.33
CA GLN A 217 -9.85 14.65 1.75
C GLN A 217 -10.60 14.14 0.51
N ARG A 218 -11.12 12.92 0.59
CA ARG A 218 -11.90 12.25 -0.45
C ARG A 218 -13.31 11.95 0.03
N LYS A 219 -14.16 11.39 -0.84
CA LYS A 219 -15.51 10.98 -0.47
C LYS A 219 -15.47 10.02 0.72
N CYS A 220 -16.16 10.38 1.80
CA CYS A 220 -16.32 9.52 2.96
C CYS A 220 -17.03 8.21 2.61
N MET A 221 -16.72 7.14 3.35
CA MET A 221 -17.42 5.87 3.24
C MET A 221 -18.93 6.04 3.54
N PRO A 222 -19.80 5.19 2.96
CA PRO A 222 -21.23 5.23 3.27
C PRO A 222 -21.55 4.92 4.74
N GLN A 223 -20.67 4.20 5.42
CA GLN A 223 -20.80 3.82 6.83
C GLN A 223 -19.43 3.83 7.50
N ALA A 224 -19.34 4.48 8.65
CA ALA A 224 -18.11 4.56 9.44
C ALA A 224 -17.68 3.17 9.95
N ARG A 225 -16.39 2.83 9.77
CA ARG A 225 -15.82 1.51 10.05
C ARG A 225 -14.43 1.61 10.67
N ALA A 226 -14.08 0.68 11.56
CA ALA A 226 -12.72 0.50 12.10
C ALA A 226 -12.32 -0.98 12.12
N ARG A 227 -11.03 -1.29 12.27
CA ARG A 227 -10.49 -2.67 12.28
C ARG A 227 -10.84 -3.50 11.04
N HIS A 228 -11.12 -2.81 9.94
CA HIS A 228 -11.34 -3.37 8.61
C HIS A 228 -10.00 -3.41 7.86
N PHE A 229 -9.98 -4.13 6.74
CA PHE A 229 -8.84 -4.12 5.82
C PHE A 229 -9.21 -3.48 4.49
N SER A 230 -8.24 -2.84 3.83
CA SER A 230 -8.41 -2.33 2.47
C SER A 230 -7.35 -2.87 1.53
N VAL A 231 -7.73 -3.12 0.28
CA VAL A 231 -6.86 -3.68 -0.75
C VAL A 231 -7.09 -2.97 -2.07
N SER A 232 -6.01 -2.60 -2.76
CA SER A 232 -6.08 -1.98 -4.09
C SER A 232 -6.20 -3.03 -5.19
N VAL A 233 -7.00 -2.71 -6.21
CA VAL A 233 -7.22 -3.57 -7.38
C VAL A 233 -6.98 -2.75 -8.64
N GLY A 234 -5.93 -3.14 -9.36
CA GLY A 234 -5.45 -2.37 -10.51
C GLY A 234 -5.07 -0.94 -10.12
N SER A 235 -5.30 0.01 -11.02
CA SER A 235 -4.95 1.42 -10.84
C SER A 235 -6.13 2.32 -10.43
N ARG A 236 -7.32 1.75 -10.18
CA ARG A 236 -8.56 2.52 -10.01
C ARG A 236 -9.37 2.23 -8.74
N TYR A 237 -9.39 0.99 -8.25
CA TYR A 237 -10.33 0.59 -7.21
C TYR A 237 -9.66 0.22 -5.89
N ILE A 238 -10.27 0.64 -4.79
CA ILE A 238 -9.94 0.16 -3.44
C ILE A 238 -11.14 -0.60 -2.90
N PHE A 239 -10.94 -1.81 -2.38
CA PHE A 239 -11.98 -2.61 -1.74
C PHE A 239 -11.76 -2.61 -0.24
N VAL A 240 -12.84 -2.58 0.53
CA VAL A 240 -12.82 -2.60 1.99
C VAL A 240 -13.62 -3.80 2.50
N PHE A 241 -13.00 -4.57 3.39
CA PHE A 241 -13.53 -5.81 3.95
C PHE A 241 -13.63 -5.74 5.47
N GLY A 242 -14.72 -6.29 6.00
CA GLY A 242 -14.89 -6.51 7.43
C GLY A 242 -14.89 -5.24 8.27
N GLY A 243 -14.45 -5.38 9.50
CA GLY A 243 -14.42 -4.32 10.50
C GLY A 243 -15.68 -4.23 11.35
N VAL A 244 -15.69 -3.24 12.23
CA VAL A 244 -16.80 -2.95 13.14
C VAL A 244 -17.56 -1.72 12.67
N THR A 245 -18.88 -1.76 12.82
CA THR A 245 -19.77 -0.60 12.64
C THR A 245 -20.62 -0.36 13.89
N MET A 246 -21.21 0.82 13.97
CA MET A 246 -22.18 1.19 15.00
C MET A 246 -23.57 1.32 14.39
N SER A 247 -24.57 0.70 15.02
CA SER A 247 -25.99 0.97 14.73
C SER A 247 -26.72 1.44 15.99
N ILE A 248 -27.73 2.28 15.80
CA ILE A 248 -28.66 2.69 16.85
C ILE A 248 -30.00 2.02 16.53
N ASN A 249 -30.42 1.07 17.36
CA ASN A 249 -31.71 0.39 17.18
C ASN A 249 -32.86 1.32 17.57
N SER A 250 -33.44 2.03 16.60
CA SER A 250 -34.71 2.72 16.81
C SER A 250 -35.84 1.69 16.82
N ASN A 251 -36.23 1.22 18.00
CA ASN A 251 -37.35 0.29 18.20
C ASN A 251 -38.73 0.96 18.02
N HIS A 252 -38.94 1.62 16.87
CA HIS A 252 -40.26 1.96 16.36
C HIS A 252 -40.44 1.46 14.93
N ARG A 253 -40.56 0.13 14.81
CA ARG A 253 -41.24 -0.48 13.66
C ARG A 253 -42.75 -0.24 13.81
N ASN A 254 -43.25 0.84 13.22
CA ASN A 254 -44.63 0.87 12.75
C ASN A 254 -44.60 0.87 11.22
N HIS A 255 -45.32 -0.08 10.65
CA HIS A 255 -45.54 -0.31 9.23
C HIS A 255 -45.60 0.97 8.37
N SER A 256 -44.69 1.08 7.41
CA SER A 256 -45.00 1.29 5.99
C SER A 256 -43.69 1.46 5.22
N SER A 257 -43.69 0.92 4.00
CA SER A 257 -42.67 1.18 3.00
C SER A 257 -42.44 2.68 2.86
N ASP A 258 -41.27 3.19 3.22
CA ASP A 258 -40.72 4.36 2.55
C ASP A 258 -39.23 4.55 2.82
N ARG A 259 -38.54 4.88 1.73
CA ARG A 259 -37.14 5.28 1.67
C ARG A 259 -36.91 6.48 2.58
N VAL A 260 -36.03 6.37 3.56
CA VAL A 260 -35.51 7.57 4.24
C VAL A 260 -34.36 8.14 3.41
N ILE A 261 -34.76 9.01 2.48
CA ILE A 261 -33.91 10.07 1.93
C ILE A 261 -33.53 10.97 3.10
N ILE A 262 -32.26 11.03 3.48
CA ILE A 262 -31.79 12.11 4.37
C ILE A 262 -31.64 13.35 3.50
N ASN A 263 -32.52 14.32 3.77
CA ASN A 263 -32.69 15.56 3.04
C ASN A 263 -31.37 16.32 2.83
N HIS A 264 -31.10 16.58 1.56
CA HIS A 264 -30.17 17.59 1.08
C HIS A 264 -30.85 18.96 1.29
N LEU A 265 -30.42 19.73 2.29
CA LEU A 265 -30.71 21.16 2.29
C LEU A 265 -29.67 21.84 1.39
N GLN A 266 -30.14 22.30 0.24
CA GLN A 266 -29.49 23.33 -0.56
C GLN A 266 -29.56 24.64 0.23
N GLU A 267 -28.40 25.24 0.53
CA GLU A 267 -28.31 26.69 0.66
C GLU A 267 -27.28 27.21 -0.33
N THR A 268 -27.78 28.06 -1.21
CA THR A 268 -27.06 28.81 -2.22
C THR A 268 -26.33 30.00 -1.60
N ASN A 269 -25.11 30.24 -2.08
CA ASN A 269 -24.32 31.49 -2.13
C ASN A 269 -23.08 31.66 -1.21
N PRO A 270 -22.06 32.40 -1.71
CA PRO A 270 -20.65 32.05 -1.52
C PRO A 270 -19.91 32.95 -0.51
N LEU A 271 -18.67 32.54 -0.21
CA LEU A 271 -17.64 33.26 0.55
C LEU A 271 -17.86 33.36 2.07
N SER A 272 -17.45 32.32 2.80
CA SER A 272 -16.62 32.50 4.00
C SER A 272 -16.01 31.17 4.47
N ASN A 273 -14.69 31.20 4.68
CA ASN A 273 -13.95 30.18 5.40
C ASN A 273 -14.54 30.00 6.81
N ARG A 274 -15.23 28.88 7.07
CA ARG A 274 -15.35 28.33 8.44
C ARG A 274 -15.61 26.81 8.39
N ARG A 275 -14.79 26.11 9.18
CA ARG A 275 -14.77 24.66 9.42
C ARG A 275 -16.12 24.17 9.93
N ASN A 276 -16.74 23.20 9.24
CA ASN A 276 -17.89 22.48 9.75
C ASN A 276 -17.54 21.00 9.93
N TYR A 277 -17.21 20.64 11.17
CA TYR A 277 -17.22 19.27 11.65
C TYR A 277 -18.68 18.85 11.84
N VAL A 278 -19.22 18.01 10.95
CA VAL A 278 -20.45 17.26 11.23
C VAL A 278 -20.04 15.98 11.95
N SER A 279 -19.64 16.13 13.21
CA SER A 279 -19.62 15.02 14.16
C SER A 279 -21.08 14.69 14.47
N SER A 280 -21.45 13.41 14.42
CA SER A 280 -22.67 12.88 15.02
C SER A 280 -22.69 13.26 16.50
N ARG A 281 -23.25 14.43 16.82
CA ARG A 281 -23.42 14.89 18.19
C ARG A 281 -24.40 13.92 18.86
N LEU A 282 -23.87 13.03 19.69
CA LEU A 282 -24.60 12.52 20.85
C LEU A 282 -25.13 13.75 21.59
N SER A 283 -26.45 13.87 21.67
CA SER A 283 -27.13 14.91 22.42
C SER A 283 -26.55 14.98 23.83
N ALA A 284 -26.21 16.19 24.26
CA ALA A 284 -25.77 16.46 25.62
C ALA A 284 -26.73 15.81 26.63
N PHE A 285 -26.19 15.05 27.58
CA PHE A 285 -26.93 14.44 28.68
C PHE A 285 -27.75 15.53 29.38
N ASN A 286 -29.07 15.48 29.24
CA ASN A 286 -30.00 16.34 29.96
C ASN A 286 -30.48 15.56 31.19
N PRO A 287 -30.08 15.92 32.42
CA PRO A 287 -30.31 15.10 33.61
C PRO A 287 -31.77 15.06 34.08
N ASN A 288 -32.70 15.68 33.34
CA ASN A 288 -34.10 15.86 33.73
C ASN A 288 -35.12 15.13 32.84
N LEU A 289 -34.70 14.18 31.99
CA LEU A 289 -35.62 13.32 31.23
C LEU A 289 -35.82 11.99 31.97
N PRO A 290 -37.07 11.48 32.07
CA PRO A 290 -37.31 10.16 32.66
C PRO A 290 -36.63 9.09 31.81
N VAL A 291 -35.93 8.16 32.49
CA VAL A 291 -35.17 7.06 31.86
C VAL A 291 -36.16 6.03 31.28
N THR A 292 -36.63 6.28 30.07
CA THR A 292 -37.18 5.24 29.19
C THR A 292 -36.00 4.61 28.43
N GLU A 293 -35.94 3.28 28.36
CA GLU A 293 -34.87 2.46 27.74
C GLU A 293 -33.99 3.22 26.75
N LEU A 294 -32.77 3.56 27.17
CA LEU A 294 -31.79 4.22 26.33
C LEU A 294 -31.57 3.40 25.05
N ASP A 295 -31.57 4.05 23.90
CA ASP A 295 -31.08 3.50 22.63
C ASP A 295 -29.58 3.18 22.76
N ILE A 296 -29.25 1.99 23.29
CA ILE A 296 -27.86 1.57 23.50
C ILE A 296 -27.23 1.31 22.11
N PRO A 297 -26.16 2.04 21.73
CA PRO A 297 -25.45 1.77 20.48
C PRO A 297 -24.89 0.35 20.47
N THR A 298 -25.15 -0.41 19.41
CA THR A 298 -24.65 -1.79 19.25
C THR A 298 -23.51 -1.86 18.26
N LEU A 299 -22.46 -2.59 18.64
CA LEU A 299 -21.29 -2.89 17.80
C LEU A 299 -21.55 -4.13 16.98
N ASN A 300 -21.47 -3.99 15.66
CA ASN A 300 -21.76 -5.07 14.73
C ASN A 300 -20.52 -5.40 13.90
N PHE A 301 -20.36 -6.70 13.62
CA PHE A 301 -19.38 -7.16 12.64
C PHE A 301 -19.90 -6.88 11.24
N GLU A 302 -19.06 -6.26 10.43
CA GLU A 302 -19.47 -5.67 9.18
C GLU A 302 -19.36 -6.67 8.03
N LYS A 303 -20.48 -6.94 7.38
CA LYS A 303 -20.58 -7.97 6.33
C LYS A 303 -20.38 -7.42 4.94
N SER A 304 -20.66 -6.14 4.71
CA SER A 304 -20.63 -5.63 3.34
C SER A 304 -19.20 -5.39 2.88
N ILE A 305 -18.93 -5.77 1.63
CA ILE A 305 -17.69 -5.44 0.91
C ILE A 305 -18.01 -4.22 0.05
N ILE A 306 -17.31 -3.12 0.30
CA ILE A 306 -17.52 -1.86 -0.43
C ILE A 306 -16.31 -1.55 -1.30
N ARG A 307 -16.56 -0.95 -2.46
CA ARG A 307 -15.54 -0.54 -3.43
C ARG A 307 -15.57 0.97 -3.61
N TYR A 308 -14.41 1.59 -3.53
CA TYR A 308 -14.17 2.98 -3.86
C TYR A 308 -13.52 3.11 -5.23
N ASP A 309 -14.10 3.97 -6.06
CA ASP A 309 -13.57 4.36 -7.37
C ASP A 309 -12.83 5.69 -7.24
N ILE A 310 -11.50 5.66 -7.37
CA ILE A 310 -10.69 6.87 -7.18
C ILE A 310 -10.89 7.90 -8.29
N CYS A 311 -11.33 7.48 -9.48
CA CYS A 311 -11.50 8.36 -10.63
C CYS A 311 -12.79 9.17 -10.53
N SER A 312 -13.88 8.54 -10.07
CA SER A 312 -15.18 9.19 -9.89
C SER A 312 -15.44 9.68 -8.46
N ASP A 313 -14.57 9.34 -7.49
CA ASP A 313 -14.73 9.68 -6.07
C ASP A 313 -16.07 9.14 -5.49
N THR A 314 -16.39 7.88 -5.82
CA THR A 314 -17.68 7.25 -5.46
C THR A 314 -17.51 5.88 -4.80
N TRP A 315 -18.45 5.54 -3.92
CA TRP A 315 -18.54 4.24 -3.26
C TRP A 315 -19.68 3.39 -3.83
N ALA A 316 -19.48 2.08 -3.84
CA ALA A 316 -20.52 1.09 -4.14
C ALA A 316 -20.41 -0.11 -3.20
N ASN A 317 -21.54 -0.68 -2.77
CA ASN A 317 -21.55 -2.03 -2.20
C ASN A 317 -21.43 -3.04 -3.35
N VAL A 318 -20.45 -3.92 -3.27
CA VAL A 318 -20.08 -4.85 -4.34
C VAL A 318 -20.18 -6.31 -3.94
N GLY A 319 -20.48 -6.61 -2.67
CA GLY A 319 -20.58 -7.99 -2.18
C GLY A 319 -20.78 -8.05 -0.67
N GLU A 320 -20.93 -9.26 -0.15
CA GLU A 320 -21.03 -9.53 1.29
C GLU A 320 -20.20 -10.75 1.66
N THR A 321 -19.75 -10.80 2.92
CA THR A 321 -19.12 -11.98 3.52
C THR A 321 -20.09 -12.70 4.46
N ASP A 322 -20.05 -14.04 4.42
CA ASP A 322 -20.83 -14.89 5.31
C ASP A 322 -20.24 -14.94 6.73
N ASN A 323 -18.94 -14.68 6.84
CA ASN A 323 -18.19 -14.76 8.09
C ASN A 323 -17.38 -13.47 8.30
N PRO A 324 -18.04 -12.37 8.70
CA PRO A 324 -17.40 -11.07 8.84
C PRO A 324 -16.28 -11.12 9.88
N ARG A 325 -15.16 -10.46 9.57
CA ARG A 325 -13.95 -10.49 10.39
C ARG A 325 -13.49 -9.10 10.80
N LEU A 326 -12.80 -9.05 11.94
CA LEU A 326 -12.03 -7.89 12.39
C LEU A 326 -10.55 -8.26 12.40
N GLU A 327 -9.70 -7.27 12.11
CA GLU A 327 -8.24 -7.45 12.20
C GLU A 327 -7.71 -8.57 11.26
N SER A 328 -8.50 -8.96 10.25
CA SER A 328 -8.05 -9.84 9.18
C SER A 328 -7.18 -9.07 8.19
N HIS A 329 -6.32 -9.79 7.47
CA HIS A 329 -5.60 -9.25 6.33
C HIS A 329 -6.18 -9.80 5.03
N VAL A 330 -6.36 -8.92 4.04
CA VAL A 330 -6.88 -9.30 2.72
C VAL A 330 -5.85 -8.96 1.65
N VAL A 331 -5.45 -9.96 0.87
CA VAL A 331 -4.55 -9.77 -0.28
C VAL A 331 -5.24 -10.14 -1.58
N LEU A 332 -4.79 -9.53 -2.68
CA LEU A 332 -5.27 -9.83 -4.03
C LEU A 332 -4.23 -10.70 -4.75
N ILE A 333 -4.70 -11.76 -5.39
CA ILE A 333 -3.90 -12.64 -6.24
C ILE A 333 -4.48 -12.63 -7.65
N ASN A 334 -3.60 -12.51 -8.65
CA ASN A 334 -4.00 -12.62 -10.05
C ASN A 334 -3.75 -14.06 -10.51
N GLU A 335 -4.80 -14.81 -10.84
CA GLU A 335 -4.65 -16.12 -11.47
C GLU A 335 -4.28 -15.88 -12.95
N SER A 336 -2.99 -15.89 -13.28
CA SER A 336 -2.52 -15.69 -14.65
C SER A 336 -2.81 -16.93 -15.52
N ASN A 337 -3.45 -16.69 -16.68
CA ASN A 337 -3.46 -17.62 -17.80
C ASN A 337 -2.04 -17.67 -18.40
N GLU A 338 -1.29 -18.76 -18.18
CA GLU A 338 -0.15 -19.06 -19.04
C GLU A 338 -0.67 -19.44 -20.44
N ASN A 339 -0.76 -18.46 -21.33
CA ASN A 339 -0.78 -18.65 -22.80
C ASN A 339 -0.46 -17.34 -23.55
N ALA A 340 0.52 -16.58 -23.06
CA ALA A 340 1.08 -15.43 -23.77
C ALA A 340 2.62 -15.48 -23.77
N SER A 341 3.19 -16.60 -24.24
CA SER A 341 4.60 -16.70 -24.63
C SER A 341 4.87 -17.94 -25.49
N PHE A 342 4.11 -18.10 -26.58
CA PHE A 342 4.59 -18.92 -27.71
C PHE A 342 5.31 -18.01 -28.69
N ASN A 343 6.65 -18.10 -28.72
CA ASN A 343 7.44 -17.88 -29.92
C ASN A 343 8.66 -18.80 -29.91
N LEU A 344 8.50 -19.90 -30.66
CA LEU A 344 9.47 -20.62 -31.50
C LEU A 344 10.83 -21.04 -30.89
N GLN A 345 10.97 -22.34 -30.65
CA GLN A 345 12.25 -23.07 -30.53
C GLN A 345 13.02 -23.11 -31.89
N PRO A 346 14.28 -23.60 -31.91
CA PRO A 346 14.50 -25.05 -31.99
C PRO A 346 15.46 -25.63 -30.94
N SER A 347 15.11 -26.85 -30.56
CA SER A 347 15.81 -27.93 -29.86
C SER A 347 17.35 -27.94 -29.81
N ASP A 348 17.89 -28.37 -28.67
CA ASP A 348 18.76 -29.55 -28.59
C ASP A 348 18.96 -30.03 -27.14
N GLY A 349 19.04 -31.35 -26.95
CA GLY A 349 19.85 -31.94 -25.87
C GLY A 349 19.13 -32.58 -24.68
N ILE A 350 18.95 -33.89 -24.78
CA ILE A 350 18.58 -34.87 -23.74
C ILE A 350 19.55 -34.82 -22.53
N HIS A 351 19.03 -34.86 -21.30
CA HIS A 351 19.54 -35.79 -20.26
C HIS A 351 18.60 -35.89 -19.04
N GLU A 352 18.12 -37.11 -18.80
CA GLU A 352 17.53 -37.59 -17.55
C GLU A 352 18.57 -37.60 -16.41
N THR A 353 18.12 -37.33 -15.18
CA THR A 353 18.45 -38.14 -13.99
C THR A 353 17.49 -37.83 -12.84
N ASP A 354 16.91 -38.88 -12.28
CA ASP A 354 16.03 -38.95 -11.11
C ASP A 354 16.69 -38.50 -9.79
N SER A 355 15.91 -37.95 -8.85
CA SER A 355 15.71 -38.58 -7.52
C SER A 355 14.76 -37.79 -6.59
N GLU A 356 13.72 -38.53 -6.17
CA GLU A 356 13.10 -38.59 -4.83
C GLU A 356 12.25 -37.41 -4.31
N GLN A 357 10.96 -37.45 -4.68
CA GLN A 357 9.85 -36.91 -3.87
C GLN A 357 9.20 -38.05 -3.06
N THR A 358 9.19 -37.87 -1.74
CA THR A 358 8.37 -38.65 -0.79
C THR A 358 6.91 -38.19 -0.87
N SER A 359 6.06 -39.00 -1.50
CA SER A 359 4.61 -38.81 -1.55
C SER A 359 3.91 -39.57 -0.42
N LEU A 360 3.05 -38.89 0.33
CA LEU A 360 2.15 -39.49 1.31
C LEU A 360 0.97 -40.16 0.58
N ARG A 361 0.78 -41.45 0.87
CA ARG A 361 -0.21 -42.36 0.30
C ARG A 361 -1.65 -41.94 0.62
N SER A 362 -2.50 -42.06 -0.40
CA SER A 362 -3.96 -42.19 -0.27
C SER A 362 -4.33 -43.68 -0.13
N ASP A 363 -4.92 -44.05 1.01
CA ASP A 363 -5.51 -45.37 1.21
C ASP A 363 -6.87 -45.44 0.52
N LEU A 364 -7.02 -46.31 -0.49
CA LEU A 364 -8.28 -46.94 -0.87
C LEU A 364 -7.93 -48.29 -1.54
N SER A 365 -8.29 -49.37 -0.85
CA SER A 365 -8.11 -50.75 -1.26
C SER A 365 -9.20 -51.21 -2.23
N ASP A 366 -8.80 -51.70 -3.40
CA ASP A 366 -9.61 -52.56 -4.27
C ASP A 366 -9.54 -54.02 -3.82
N ASN A 367 -10.65 -54.75 -4.05
CA ASN A 367 -10.71 -56.13 -4.57
C ASN A 367 -12.18 -56.61 -4.42
N THR A 368 -12.90 -57.00 -5.47
CA THR A 368 -12.72 -58.31 -6.12
C THR A 368 -13.60 -58.42 -7.38
N SER A 369 -13.08 -59.18 -8.34
CA SER A 369 -13.62 -59.65 -9.63
C SER A 369 -14.81 -60.62 -9.54
N VAL A 370 -15.61 -60.74 -10.62
CA VAL A 370 -15.87 -61.98 -11.42
C VAL A 370 -17.20 -61.92 -12.25
N SER A 371 -17.04 -62.22 -13.56
CA SER A 371 -17.90 -62.87 -14.59
C SER A 371 -19.36 -62.47 -14.96
N GLU A 372 -19.52 -62.27 -16.27
CA GLU A 372 -20.49 -62.87 -17.24
C GLU A 372 -22.03 -62.65 -17.18
N ASN A 373 -22.50 -62.12 -18.32
CA ASN A 373 -23.66 -62.52 -19.14
C ASN A 373 -25.12 -62.18 -18.76
N ASN A 374 -25.81 -61.72 -19.82
CA ASN A 374 -27.22 -61.88 -20.19
C ASN A 374 -28.26 -60.76 -19.93
N ILE A 375 -28.68 -60.20 -21.07
CA ILE A 375 -29.97 -59.64 -21.51
C ILE A 375 -31.17 -60.00 -20.61
N THR A 376 -31.97 -59.01 -20.21
CA THR A 376 -33.43 -58.91 -20.51
C THR A 376 -34.06 -57.62 -19.98
N ASN A 377 -34.89 -57.01 -20.83
CA ASN A 377 -35.89 -56.00 -20.47
C ASN A 377 -36.96 -56.61 -19.56
N ASN A 378 -37.40 -55.87 -18.53
CA ASN A 378 -38.80 -55.85 -18.11
C ASN A 378 -39.14 -54.62 -17.25
N ASN A 379 -40.25 -53.97 -17.60
CA ASN A 379 -40.92 -52.91 -16.85
C ASN A 379 -41.69 -53.51 -15.66
N SER A 380 -41.66 -52.85 -14.49
CA SER A 380 -42.81 -52.79 -13.59
C SER A 380 -42.69 -51.66 -12.56
N ASN A 381 -43.81 -50.96 -12.39
CA ASN A 381 -44.07 -49.78 -11.55
C ASN A 381 -43.78 -49.97 -10.04
N GLY A 382 -43.46 -48.87 -9.34
CA GLY A 382 -43.76 -48.76 -7.91
C GLY A 382 -42.96 -47.75 -7.09
N THR A 383 -43.57 -46.59 -6.84
CA THR A 383 -43.49 -45.76 -5.61
C THR A 383 -42.24 -44.92 -5.28
N ASN A 384 -42.41 -43.61 -5.44
CA ASN A 384 -42.08 -42.50 -4.53
C ASN A 384 -40.74 -42.52 -3.75
N GLN A 385 -39.76 -41.78 -4.27
CA GLN A 385 -38.91 -40.88 -3.48
C GLN A 385 -38.43 -39.74 -4.39
N THR A 386 -38.78 -38.50 -4.04
CA THR A 386 -38.36 -37.29 -4.74
C THR A 386 -36.88 -37.02 -4.49
N ASN A 387 -36.02 -37.72 -5.24
CA ASN A 387 -34.62 -37.33 -5.39
C ASN A 387 -34.55 -36.12 -6.31
N LYS A 388 -34.25 -34.94 -5.73
CA LYS A 388 -33.78 -33.77 -6.48
C LYS A 388 -32.45 -34.15 -7.13
N THR A 389 -32.51 -34.64 -8.36
CA THR A 389 -31.36 -34.75 -9.25
C THR A 389 -30.71 -33.38 -9.37
N ARG A 390 -29.53 -33.25 -8.75
CA ARG A 390 -28.56 -32.19 -8.97
C ARG A 390 -28.27 -32.16 -10.46
N ARG A 391 -28.93 -31.24 -11.19
CA ARG A 391 -28.51 -30.89 -12.55
C ARG A 391 -27.07 -30.41 -12.42
N ARG A 392 -26.12 -31.21 -12.91
CA ARG A 392 -24.82 -30.73 -13.37
C ARG A 392 -25.12 -29.69 -14.44
N ASN A 393 -25.29 -28.44 -14.04
CA ASN A 393 -25.05 -27.34 -14.96
C ASN A 393 -23.55 -27.40 -15.23
N ASN A 394 -23.21 -27.74 -16.48
CA ASN A 394 -21.93 -27.35 -17.06
C ASN A 394 -21.75 -25.86 -16.73
N SER A 395 -20.95 -25.55 -15.72
CA SER A 395 -20.55 -24.18 -15.47
C SER A 395 -19.74 -23.77 -16.68
N MET A 396 -20.24 -22.82 -17.44
CA MET A 396 -19.39 -22.01 -18.30
C MET A 396 -18.18 -21.61 -17.47
N ASN A 397 -16.99 -22.00 -17.92
CA ASN A 397 -15.72 -21.54 -17.36
C ASN A 397 -15.67 -20.02 -17.55
N VAL A 398 -16.22 -19.29 -16.58
CA VAL A 398 -15.89 -17.88 -16.40
C VAL A 398 -14.50 -17.91 -15.78
N ASN A 399 -13.49 -17.60 -16.58
CA ASN A 399 -12.12 -17.41 -16.08
C ASN A 399 -12.17 -16.27 -15.04
N PHE A 400 -12.08 -16.63 -13.76
CA PHE A 400 -11.96 -15.67 -12.69
C PHE A 400 -10.48 -15.32 -12.59
N GLU A 401 -10.10 -14.14 -13.08
CA GLU A 401 -8.69 -13.73 -13.17
C GLU A 401 -8.12 -13.27 -11.83
N ARG A 402 -8.96 -13.03 -10.81
CA ARG A 402 -8.52 -12.42 -9.54
C ARG A 402 -9.29 -12.94 -8.33
N VAL A 403 -8.54 -13.26 -7.27
CA VAL A 403 -9.05 -13.80 -6.01
C VAL A 403 -8.54 -12.96 -4.84
N PHE A 404 -9.44 -12.55 -3.95
CA PHE A 404 -9.07 -12.03 -2.65
C PHE A 404 -8.90 -13.18 -1.67
N VAL A 405 -7.84 -13.12 -0.87
CA VAL A 405 -7.52 -14.11 0.16
C VAL A 405 -7.53 -13.39 1.49
N GLU A 406 -8.43 -13.80 2.39
CA GLU A 406 -8.55 -13.24 3.73
C GLU A 406 -7.99 -14.21 4.77
N ILE A 407 -6.99 -13.75 5.52
CA ILE A 407 -6.21 -14.55 6.46
C ILE A 407 -6.31 -13.93 7.86
N GLY A 408 -6.50 -14.78 8.86
CA GLY A 408 -6.52 -14.40 10.27
C GLY A 408 -7.72 -13.54 10.66
N GLY A 409 -7.52 -12.71 11.69
CA GLY A 409 -8.56 -11.93 12.32
C GLY A 409 -9.43 -12.74 13.28
N ILE A 410 -10.51 -12.11 13.75
CA ILE A 410 -11.49 -12.72 14.65
C ILE A 410 -12.90 -12.63 14.08
N THR A 411 -13.76 -13.55 14.49
CA THR A 411 -15.19 -13.57 14.15
C THR A 411 -16.02 -13.56 15.43
N GLU A 412 -17.32 -13.36 15.33
CA GLU A 412 -18.23 -13.45 16.48
C GLU A 412 -18.14 -14.83 17.17
N THR A 413 -18.01 -15.90 16.38
CA THR A 413 -17.92 -17.28 16.89
C THR A 413 -16.51 -17.70 17.33
N GLN A 414 -15.46 -17.03 16.84
CA GLN A 414 -14.07 -17.33 17.11
C GLN A 414 -13.31 -16.07 17.58
N PRO A 415 -13.52 -15.62 18.83
CA PRO A 415 -12.96 -14.36 19.34
C PRO A 415 -11.44 -14.40 19.60
N HIS A 416 -10.85 -15.60 19.59
CA HIS A 416 -9.42 -15.82 19.82
C HIS A 416 -8.61 -15.94 18.52
N GLY A 417 -9.26 -16.02 17.36
CA GLY A 417 -8.60 -16.20 16.07
C GLY A 417 -9.30 -17.26 15.23
N THR A 418 -9.05 -17.23 13.92
CA THR A 418 -9.62 -18.20 12.97
C THR A 418 -8.53 -19.03 12.33
N ASP A 419 -8.83 -20.31 12.12
CA ASP A 419 -7.99 -21.24 11.36
C ASP A 419 -8.41 -21.32 9.88
N GLN A 420 -9.33 -20.47 9.42
CA GLN A 420 -9.83 -20.52 8.04
C GLN A 420 -9.28 -19.37 7.20
N VAL A 421 -8.59 -19.69 6.11
CA VAL A 421 -8.29 -18.74 5.03
C VAL A 421 -9.48 -18.72 4.08
N ALA A 422 -10.18 -17.58 4.01
CA ALA A 422 -11.35 -17.41 3.16
C ALA A 422 -10.96 -16.86 1.78
N PHE A 423 -11.72 -17.24 0.76
CA PHE A 423 -11.52 -16.75 -0.60
C PHE A 423 -12.77 -16.01 -1.10
N TYR A 424 -12.52 -14.93 -1.85
CA TYR A 424 -13.55 -14.20 -2.55
C TYR A 424 -13.14 -13.99 -3.99
N ARG A 425 -14.03 -14.28 -4.93
CA ARG A 425 -13.75 -14.11 -6.35
C ARG A 425 -14.23 -12.75 -6.82
N LEU A 426 -13.35 -12.06 -7.54
CA LEU A 426 -13.65 -10.79 -8.19
C LEU A 426 -14.17 -11.06 -9.60
N ARG A 427 -15.36 -10.55 -9.90
CA ARG A 427 -15.95 -10.63 -11.25
C ARG A 427 -15.43 -9.50 -12.16
N PRO A 428 -15.56 -9.65 -13.49
CA PRO A 428 -15.20 -8.59 -14.44
C PRO A 428 -15.96 -7.26 -14.24
N ASP A 429 -17.17 -7.31 -13.67
CA ASP A 429 -17.95 -6.11 -13.29
C ASP A 429 -17.53 -5.51 -11.94
N TYR A 430 -16.47 -6.05 -11.33
CA TYR A 430 -15.93 -5.70 -10.02
C TYR A 430 -16.88 -5.95 -8.85
N THR A 431 -17.88 -6.82 -9.02
CA THR A 431 -18.60 -7.41 -7.90
C THR A 431 -17.80 -8.55 -7.27
N VAL A 432 -18.01 -8.77 -5.98
CA VAL A 432 -17.29 -9.75 -5.17
C VAL A 432 -18.28 -10.78 -4.66
N PHE A 433 -17.96 -12.07 -4.80
CA PHE A 433 -18.74 -13.13 -4.19
C PHE A 433 -17.86 -14.04 -3.32
N CYS A 434 -18.38 -14.36 -2.14
CA CYS A 434 -17.82 -15.32 -1.21
C CYS A 434 -17.77 -16.70 -1.87
N THR A 435 -16.61 -17.37 -1.79
CA THR A 435 -16.55 -18.80 -2.08
C THR A 435 -16.74 -19.57 -0.79
N ALA A 436 -17.53 -20.64 -0.81
CA ALA A 436 -17.64 -21.54 0.34
C ALA A 436 -16.34 -22.32 0.63
N ASP A 437 -15.37 -22.26 -0.30
CA ASP A 437 -14.06 -22.88 -0.18
C ASP A 437 -13.18 -22.11 0.83
N TYR A 438 -12.41 -22.85 1.61
CA TYR A 438 -11.43 -22.30 2.54
C TYR A 438 -10.22 -23.23 2.67
N ILE A 439 -9.06 -22.67 3.02
CA ILE A 439 -7.91 -23.46 3.48
C ILE A 439 -7.93 -23.47 5.01
N LYS A 440 -7.81 -24.65 5.61
CA LYS A 440 -7.66 -24.80 7.06
C LYS A 440 -6.18 -24.70 7.46
N LEU A 441 -5.85 -23.71 8.28
CA LEU A 441 -4.54 -23.55 8.89
C LEU A 441 -4.33 -24.55 10.03
N PRO A 442 -3.08 -24.89 10.37
CA PRO A 442 -2.78 -25.82 11.47
C PRO A 442 -3.25 -25.35 12.84
N GLN A 443 -3.40 -24.04 13.03
CA GLN A 443 -3.79 -23.41 14.28
C GLN A 443 -4.72 -22.22 14.03
N GLN A 444 -5.48 -21.82 15.06
CA GLN A 444 -6.26 -20.58 15.03
C GLN A 444 -5.32 -19.38 15.09
N VAL A 445 -5.58 -18.41 14.21
CA VAL A 445 -4.71 -17.26 14.04
C VAL A 445 -5.52 -15.99 14.06
N ARG A 446 -5.14 -15.09 14.97
CA ARG A 446 -5.67 -13.73 15.03
C ARG A 446 -4.72 -12.74 14.36
N TYR A 447 -3.46 -12.77 14.79
CA TYR A 447 -2.44 -11.80 14.42
C TYR A 447 -1.54 -12.35 13.32
N VAL A 448 -1.78 -11.84 12.12
CA VAL A 448 -0.95 -12.08 10.93
C VAL A 448 -0.78 -10.78 10.22
N ASN A 449 0.36 -10.64 9.55
CA ASN A 449 0.50 -9.67 8.49
C ASN A 449 0.88 -10.43 7.22
N CYS A 450 0.30 -10.08 6.08
CA CYS A 450 0.60 -10.77 4.83
C CYS A 450 0.69 -9.80 3.65
N CYS A 451 1.55 -10.16 2.71
CA CYS A 451 1.78 -9.42 1.48
C CYS A 451 1.98 -10.40 0.32
N VAL A 452 1.70 -9.95 -0.89
CA VAL A 452 1.86 -10.76 -2.10
C VAL A 452 3.09 -10.30 -2.86
N HIS A 453 3.93 -11.26 -3.24
CA HIS A 453 4.98 -11.00 -4.22
C HIS A 453 4.34 -10.98 -5.61
N GLN A 454 4.27 -9.80 -6.23
CA GLN A 454 3.42 -9.58 -7.41
C GLN A 454 3.79 -10.47 -8.61
N ASP A 455 5.08 -10.73 -8.84
CA ASP A 455 5.52 -11.52 -9.99
C ASP A 455 5.23 -13.03 -9.85
N THR A 456 5.27 -13.54 -8.63
CA THR A 456 5.14 -14.98 -8.35
C THR A 456 3.76 -15.37 -7.84
N ASN A 457 2.92 -14.39 -7.49
CA ASN A 457 1.61 -14.58 -6.85
C ASN A 457 1.68 -15.35 -5.52
N LEU A 458 2.86 -15.43 -4.90
CA LEU A 458 3.06 -16.09 -3.62
C LEU A 458 2.65 -15.16 -2.48
N VAL A 459 1.91 -15.71 -1.51
CA VAL A 459 1.49 -14.97 -0.31
C VAL A 459 2.50 -15.21 0.79
N TYR A 460 3.19 -14.16 1.21
CA TYR A 460 4.09 -14.20 2.36
C TYR A 460 3.27 -13.87 3.60
N ILE A 461 3.30 -14.76 4.58
CA ILE A 461 2.58 -14.66 5.84
C ILE A 461 3.62 -14.51 6.94
N PHE A 462 3.60 -13.37 7.61
CA PHE A 462 4.36 -13.10 8.81
C PHE A 462 3.47 -13.39 10.03
N TRP A 463 3.85 -14.41 10.79
CA TRP A 463 3.12 -14.86 11.97
C TRP A 463 3.51 -13.97 13.14
N GLU A 464 2.74 -12.92 13.41
CA GLU A 464 3.17 -11.87 14.34
C GLU A 464 3.38 -12.37 15.77
N SER A 465 2.71 -13.43 16.20
CA SER A 465 2.90 -14.02 17.53
C SER A 465 4.21 -14.81 17.68
N THR A 466 4.75 -15.36 16.59
CA THR A 466 5.96 -16.19 16.61
C THR A 466 7.14 -15.56 15.89
N SER A 467 6.92 -14.45 15.16
CA SER A 467 7.89 -13.85 14.24
C SER A 467 8.45 -14.81 13.19
N GLU A 468 7.70 -15.88 12.90
CA GLU A 468 8.00 -16.80 11.81
C GLU A 468 7.50 -16.22 10.49
N LEU A 469 8.17 -16.59 9.40
CA LEU A 469 7.75 -16.27 8.05
C LEU A 469 7.38 -17.56 7.33
N SER A 470 6.29 -17.53 6.60
CA SER A 470 5.88 -18.64 5.73
C SER A 470 5.42 -18.10 4.38
N VAL A 471 5.47 -18.97 3.38
CA VAL A 471 4.94 -18.68 2.06
C VAL A 471 3.85 -19.67 1.71
N LEU A 472 2.69 -19.13 1.36
CA LEU A 472 1.54 -19.86 0.89
C LEU A 472 1.49 -19.76 -0.65
N ASP A 473 1.68 -20.91 -1.28
CA ASP A 473 1.48 -21.10 -2.72
C ASP A 473 0.10 -21.69 -2.94
N LEU A 474 -0.85 -20.86 -3.40
CA LEU A 474 -2.21 -21.30 -3.65
C LEU A 474 -2.31 -22.29 -4.82
N ARG A 475 -1.44 -22.17 -5.82
CA ARG A 475 -1.46 -23.05 -7.00
C ARG A 475 -1.01 -24.46 -6.65
N ARG A 476 -0.02 -24.56 -5.76
CA ARG A 476 0.48 -25.85 -5.26
C ARG A 476 -0.25 -26.36 -4.01
N HIS A 477 -1.11 -25.53 -3.42
CA HIS A 477 -1.73 -25.77 -2.11
C HIS A 477 -0.71 -26.12 -1.02
N THR A 478 0.44 -25.43 -1.02
CA THR A 478 1.51 -25.66 -0.04
C THR A 478 1.74 -24.44 0.83
N LEU A 479 1.91 -24.68 2.13
CA LEU A 479 2.41 -23.69 3.09
C LEU A 479 3.81 -24.13 3.50
N ARG A 480 4.82 -23.30 3.20
CA ARG A 480 6.23 -23.60 3.51
C ARG A 480 6.79 -22.57 4.49
N SER A 481 7.40 -23.04 5.57
CA SER A 481 8.15 -22.18 6.49
C SER A 481 9.45 -21.67 5.83
N LEU A 482 9.75 -20.40 6.07
CA LEU A 482 10.98 -19.72 5.66
C LEU A 482 11.86 -19.48 6.89
N ALA A 483 13.03 -18.86 6.69
CA ALA A 483 13.90 -18.55 7.82
C ALA A 483 13.15 -17.68 8.85
N PRO A 484 13.16 -18.04 10.14
CA PRO A 484 12.53 -17.24 11.18
C PRO A 484 13.35 -15.99 11.48
N LEU A 485 12.69 -14.94 11.95
CA LEU A 485 13.35 -13.72 12.41
C LEU A 485 13.89 -13.92 13.84
N VAL A 486 14.98 -14.68 13.99
CA VAL A 486 15.60 -14.95 15.30
C VAL A 486 16.56 -13.82 15.65
N SER A 487 16.33 -13.15 16.78
CA SER A 487 17.29 -12.17 17.31
C SER A 487 18.46 -12.91 17.97
N SER A 488 19.66 -12.84 17.38
CA SER A 488 20.86 -13.54 17.85
C SER A 488 21.42 -13.07 19.21
N SER A 489 20.74 -12.19 19.94
CA SER A 489 21.31 -11.48 21.09
C SER A 489 20.58 -11.63 22.44
N THR A 490 19.45 -12.32 22.57
CA THR A 490 18.78 -12.45 23.89
C THR A 490 18.15 -13.82 24.13
N SER A 491 18.55 -14.45 25.24
CA SER A 491 17.95 -15.63 25.86
C SER A 491 16.59 -15.31 26.52
N SER A 492 15.69 -14.64 25.81
CA SER A 492 14.34 -14.29 26.28
C SER A 492 13.27 -14.95 25.41
N PRO A 493 12.23 -15.59 25.99
CA PRO A 493 11.32 -16.46 25.27
C PRO A 493 10.14 -15.76 24.57
N ASN A 494 10.24 -14.46 24.24
CA ASN A 494 9.14 -13.76 23.55
C ASN A 494 9.63 -12.90 22.38
N GLU A 495 9.63 -13.56 21.22
CA GLU A 495 10.00 -13.01 19.91
C GLU A 495 8.82 -12.36 19.19
N ALA A 496 7.62 -12.31 19.78
CA ALA A 496 6.41 -11.79 19.14
C ALA A 496 6.55 -10.32 18.69
N ARG A 497 5.92 -9.97 17.57
CA ARG A 497 5.89 -8.67 16.89
C ARG A 497 4.46 -8.34 16.44
N ILE A 498 3.55 -8.27 17.40
CA ILE A 498 2.12 -8.08 17.12
C ILE A 498 1.84 -6.65 16.65
N TYR A 499 1.04 -6.52 15.58
CA TYR A 499 0.79 -5.29 14.85
C TYR A 499 2.05 -4.63 14.31
N ALA A 500 2.97 -5.44 13.78
CA ALA A 500 4.13 -4.98 13.05
C ALA A 500 3.74 -4.56 11.63
N GLY A 501 4.50 -3.63 11.06
CA GLY A 501 4.38 -3.27 9.66
C GLY A 501 5.07 -4.32 8.78
N LEU A 502 4.48 -4.65 7.63
CA LEU A 502 5.04 -5.56 6.63
C LEU A 502 4.83 -4.96 5.24
N SER A 503 5.90 -4.79 4.45
CA SER A 503 5.79 -4.35 3.06
C SER A 503 6.99 -4.76 2.23
N TRP A 504 6.74 -5.07 0.96
CA TRP A 504 7.80 -5.17 -0.06
C TRP A 504 8.35 -3.79 -0.40
N VAL A 505 9.66 -3.68 -0.57
CA VAL A 505 10.35 -2.49 -1.08
C VAL A 505 11.44 -2.97 -2.03
N GLY A 506 11.18 -2.83 -3.34
CA GLY A 506 11.95 -3.55 -4.35
C GLY A 506 11.81 -5.06 -4.16
N GLU A 507 12.94 -5.77 -4.25
CA GLU A 507 13.02 -7.24 -4.14
C GLU A 507 13.05 -7.77 -2.70
N TYR A 508 12.92 -6.90 -1.71
CA TYR A 508 13.10 -7.24 -0.31
C TYR A 508 11.82 -7.00 0.50
N LEU A 509 11.61 -7.87 1.49
CA LEU A 509 10.47 -7.79 2.39
C LEU A 509 10.90 -7.14 3.71
N TYR A 510 10.21 -6.09 4.14
CA TYR A 510 10.55 -5.35 5.36
C TYR A 510 9.52 -5.60 6.45
N VAL A 511 10.02 -5.85 7.67
CA VAL A 511 9.24 -5.89 8.92
C VAL A 511 9.68 -4.73 9.80
N VAL A 512 8.73 -3.95 10.30
CA VAL A 512 9.00 -2.77 11.13
C VAL A 512 8.19 -2.81 12.42
N GLY A 513 8.83 -2.50 13.55
CA GLY A 513 8.15 -2.23 14.81
C GLY A 513 7.30 -3.39 15.33
N GLY A 514 6.10 -3.05 15.82
CA GLY A 514 5.19 -3.98 16.50
C GLY A 514 5.40 -4.02 18.01
N PHE A 515 4.44 -4.59 18.73
CA PHE A 515 4.55 -4.82 20.17
C PHE A 515 5.31 -6.11 20.45
N SER A 516 6.14 -6.08 21.50
CA SER A 516 6.84 -7.27 21.98
C SER A 516 5.91 -8.27 22.63
N GLU A 517 5.00 -7.81 23.48
CA GLU A 517 4.01 -8.62 24.17
C GLU A 517 2.83 -7.75 24.62
N PHE A 518 1.81 -8.38 25.20
CA PHE A 518 0.74 -7.68 25.93
C PHE A 518 0.65 -8.24 27.35
N VAL A 519 0.38 -7.38 28.33
CA VAL A 519 0.26 -7.78 29.75
C VAL A 519 -1.19 -7.69 30.23
N GLY A 520 -1.62 -8.74 30.95
CA GLY A 520 -2.91 -8.85 31.64
C GLY A 520 -4.09 -9.20 30.72
N ASP A 521 -5.25 -9.44 31.32
CA ASP A 521 -6.52 -9.69 30.60
C ASP A 521 -6.93 -8.49 29.71
N ASP A 522 -6.57 -7.28 30.14
CA ASP A 522 -6.80 -6.02 29.41
C ASP A 522 -5.88 -5.83 28.18
N ARG A 523 -4.96 -6.76 27.91
CA ARG A 523 -3.98 -6.71 26.80
C ARG A 523 -3.29 -5.35 26.71
N ARG A 524 -2.70 -4.89 27.81
CA ARG A 524 -1.96 -3.62 27.79
C ARG A 524 -0.72 -3.79 26.91
N PRO A 525 -0.54 -2.97 25.87
CA PRO A 525 0.67 -3.04 25.06
C PRO A 525 1.87 -2.75 25.95
N THR A 526 2.90 -3.60 25.91
CA THR A 526 4.04 -3.46 26.82
C THR A 526 4.96 -2.35 26.36
N VAL A 527 5.61 -2.54 25.21
CA VAL A 527 6.55 -1.58 24.63
C VAL A 527 6.58 -1.76 23.10
N PRO A 528 6.29 -0.70 22.32
CA PRO A 528 6.45 -0.75 20.87
C PRO A 528 7.94 -0.77 20.47
N ARG A 529 8.25 -1.45 19.37
CA ARG A 529 9.60 -1.49 18.78
C ARG A 529 9.82 -0.41 17.72
N ASP A 530 11.08 -0.12 17.45
CA ASP A 530 11.56 0.86 16.49
C ASP A 530 12.55 0.27 15.46
N ASP A 531 12.77 -1.04 15.52
CA ASP A 531 13.70 -1.76 14.66
C ASP A 531 13.10 -2.09 13.29
N VAL A 532 13.99 -2.23 12.31
CA VAL A 532 13.67 -2.52 10.91
C VAL A 532 14.46 -3.75 10.48
N HIS A 533 13.74 -4.78 10.04
CA HIS A 533 14.33 -6.02 9.53
C HIS A 533 13.99 -6.18 8.06
N CYS A 534 14.96 -6.68 7.31
CA CYS A 534 14.85 -6.93 5.89
C CYS A 534 15.06 -8.43 5.63
N TYR A 535 14.13 -9.05 4.92
CA TYR A 535 14.20 -10.42 4.46
C TYR A 535 14.53 -10.46 2.97
N ASP A 536 15.53 -11.25 2.64
CA ASP A 536 15.93 -11.56 1.27
C ASP A 536 15.35 -12.91 0.85
N PRO A 537 14.38 -12.94 -0.08
CA PRO A 537 13.76 -14.18 -0.53
C PRO A 537 14.72 -15.08 -1.33
N THR A 538 15.79 -14.54 -1.90
CA THR A 538 16.75 -15.30 -2.72
C THR A 538 17.72 -16.10 -1.87
N THR A 539 18.18 -15.50 -0.78
CA THR A 539 19.10 -16.15 0.18
C THR A 539 18.36 -16.82 1.33
N ASN A 540 17.06 -16.53 1.51
CA ASN A 540 16.26 -16.94 2.65
C ASN A 540 16.91 -16.51 3.98
N THR A 541 17.32 -15.25 4.08
CA THR A 541 17.97 -14.70 5.27
C THR A 541 17.36 -13.38 5.72
N TRP A 542 17.49 -13.10 7.02
CA TRP A 542 17.12 -11.82 7.63
C TRP A 542 18.34 -10.98 7.93
N SER A 543 18.20 -9.67 7.79
CA SER A 543 19.18 -8.68 8.18
C SER A 543 18.50 -7.56 8.98
N CYS A 544 19.09 -7.19 10.12
CA CYS A 544 18.67 -6.01 10.86
C CYS A 544 19.30 -4.78 10.21
N ILE A 545 18.47 -3.82 9.82
CA ILE A 545 18.93 -2.61 9.17
C ILE A 545 19.38 -1.60 10.22
N LYS A 546 20.66 -1.24 10.18
CA LYS A 546 21.21 -0.19 11.05
C LYS A 546 20.73 1.18 10.57
N VAL A 547 19.74 1.71 11.26
CA VAL A 547 19.19 3.04 10.99
C VAL A 547 20.13 4.11 11.57
N LEU A 548 20.39 5.17 10.79
CA LEU A 548 21.31 6.25 11.19
C LEU A 548 20.69 7.32 12.11
N ASN A 549 19.35 7.40 12.17
CA ASN A 549 18.61 8.33 13.03
C ASN A 549 17.51 7.62 13.84
N THR A 550 16.90 8.31 14.81
CA THR A 550 15.89 7.70 15.68
C THR A 550 14.58 7.48 14.95
N THR A 551 14.19 6.22 14.81
CA THR A 551 12.83 5.80 14.51
C THR A 551 11.92 6.11 15.67
N VAL A 552 10.67 6.48 15.39
CA VAL A 552 9.66 6.54 16.45
C VAL A 552 9.12 5.12 16.65
N PRO A 553 9.27 4.53 17.85
CA PRO A 553 8.73 3.21 18.14
C PRO A 553 7.21 3.23 17.96
N ARG A 554 6.66 2.22 17.28
CA ARG A 554 5.22 2.15 16.98
C ARG A 554 4.71 0.73 16.71
N ALA A 555 3.42 0.54 16.96
CA ALA A 555 2.63 -0.63 16.59
C ALA A 555 1.20 -0.17 16.19
N ILE A 556 0.39 -1.03 15.56
CA ILE A 556 -0.96 -0.66 15.06
C ILE A 556 -0.90 0.55 14.10
N PHE A 557 0.00 0.50 13.13
CA PHE A 557 0.26 1.59 12.19
C PHE A 557 0.11 1.11 10.74
N GLY A 558 -0.08 2.04 9.82
CA GLY A 558 -0.02 1.74 8.40
C GLY A 558 1.42 1.55 7.96
N CYS A 559 1.71 0.48 7.22
CA CYS A 559 3.03 0.22 6.63
C CYS A 559 2.83 -0.14 5.15
N VAL A 560 3.37 0.67 4.25
CA VAL A 560 3.19 0.51 2.81
C VAL A 560 4.44 0.94 2.05
N CYS A 561 4.52 0.60 0.77
CA CYS A 561 5.55 1.09 -0.14
C CYS A 561 4.98 2.18 -1.06
N LEU A 562 5.72 3.28 -1.19
CA LEU A 562 5.47 4.34 -2.16
C LEU A 562 6.72 4.56 -3.00
N ASN A 563 6.54 4.95 -4.26
CA ASN A 563 7.63 5.45 -5.09
C ASN A 563 7.76 6.95 -4.82
N MET A 564 8.74 7.31 -3.97
CA MET A 564 8.99 8.68 -3.51
C MET A 564 10.24 9.26 -4.15
#